data_AF-A0A0B8NXF0-F1
#
_entry.id   AF-A0A0B8NXF0-F1
#
_cell.length_a   1.000
_cell.length_b   1.000
_cell.length_c   1.000
_cell.angle_alpha   90.00
_cell.angle_beta   90.00
_cell.angle_gamma   90.00
#
_symmetry.space_group_name_H-M   'P 1'
#
loop_
_entity.id
_entity.type
_entity.pdbx_description
1 polymer ?
#
loop_
_entity_poly.entity_id
_entity_poly.type
_entity_poly.pdbx_seq_one_letter_code
_entity_poly.pdbx_strand_id
1 'polypeptide(L)' 'MKGPGLGRLECTIIDHGDHRELDVRAWWHPKGFLGLLYWWAMFPAHLFIFKGMVRAICKKA' A
#
# COMPACT_ATOMS: atom_id res chain seq x y z
N MET A 1 4.55 12.55 -15.29
CA MET A 1 5.51 12.92 -14.22
C MET A 1 6.12 11.63 -13.68
N LYS A 2 7.45 11.45 -13.78
CA LYS A 2 8.15 10.24 -13.31
C LYS A 2 8.39 10.38 -11.80
N GLY A 3 7.67 9.60 -10.99
CA GLY A 3 8.01 9.44 -9.58
C GLY A 3 9.39 8.77 -9.44
N PRO A 4 10.18 9.11 -8.41
CA PRO A 4 11.54 8.58 -8.20
C PRO A 4 11.50 7.15 -7.63
N GLY A 5 10.72 6.27 -8.25
CA GLY A 5 10.50 4.91 -7.77
C GLY A 5 9.46 4.16 -8.60
N LEU A 6 9.66 2.84 -8.70
CA LEU A 6 8.63 1.91 -9.14
C LEU A 6 7.82 1.53 -7.90
N GLY A 7 6.58 2.02 -7.84
CA GLY A 7 5.58 1.58 -6.88
C GLY A 7 4.71 0.52 -7.56
N ARG A 8 4.64 -0.68 -6.99
CA ARG A 8 3.68 -1.71 -7.39
C ARG A 8 2.67 -1.88 -6.27
N LEU A 9 1.39 -1.76 -6.60
CA LEU A 9 0.32 -2.13 -5.69
C LEU A 9 -0.25 -3.45 -6.17
N GLU A 10 -0.16 -4.48 -5.34
CA GLU A 10 -0.82 -5.76 -5.54
C GLU A 10 -2.03 -5.81 -4.60
N CYS A 11 -3.19 -6.11 -5.15
CA CYS A 11 -4.44 -6.25 -4.42
C CYS A 11 -5.01 -7.62 -4.74
N THR A 12 -5.10 -8.47 -3.74
CA THR A 12 -5.59 -9.85 -3.85
C THR A 12 -6.80 -10.00 -2.96
N ILE A 13 -7.86 -10.61 -3.49
CA ILE A 13 -9.07 -10.92 -2.73
C ILE A 13 -9.17 -12.44 -2.65
N ILE A 14 -9.23 -12.96 -1.43
CA ILE A 14 -9.38 -14.37 -1.15
C ILE A 14 -10.79 -14.57 -0.58
N ASP A 15 -11.60 -15.38 -1.26
CA ASP A 15 -12.95 -15.71 -0.80
C ASP A 15 -12.89 -16.99 0.04
N HIS A 16 -13.24 -16.87 1.33
CA HIS A 16 -13.30 -17.99 2.28
C HIS A 16 -14.74 -18.51 2.45
N GLY A 17 -15.68 -18.10 1.59
CA GLY A 17 -17.10 -18.47 1.65
C GLY A 17 -17.87 -17.63 2.65
N ASP A 18 -17.52 -17.71 3.94
CA ASP A 18 -18.18 -16.97 5.01
C ASP A 18 -17.70 -15.51 5.12
N HIS A 19 -16.48 -15.25 4.66
CA HIS A 19 -15.88 -13.92 4.65
C HIS A 19 -14.90 -13.79 3.49
N ARG A 20 -14.59 -12.55 3.12
CA ARG A 20 -13.60 -12.22 2.09
C ARG A 20 -12.43 -11.51 2.74
N GLU A 21 -11.24 -12.00 2.46
CA GLU A 21 -9.99 -11.40 2.89
C GLU A 21 -9.43 -10.54 1.76
N LEU A 22 -9.03 -9.31 2.08
CA LEU A 22 -8.46 -8.36 1.13
C LEU A 22 -7.01 -8.09 1.53
N ASP A 23 -6.06 -8.65 0.77
CA ASP A 23 -4.63 -8.42 0.94
C ASP A 23 -4.16 -7.32 -0.02
N VAL A 24 -3.60 -6.25 0.51
CA VAL A 24 -3.08 -5.12 -0.26
C VAL A 24 -1.61 -4.94 0.07
N ARG A 25 -0.74 -5.25 -0.90
CA ARG A 25 0.72 -5.15 -0.77
C ARG A 25 1.24 -4.04 -1.66
N ALA A 26 1.86 -3.03 -1.04
CA ALA A 26 2.54 -1.97 -1.75
C ALA A 26 4.06 -2.23 -1.74
N TRP A 27 4.61 -2.56 -2.90
CA TRP A 27 6.04 -2.66 -3.13
C TRP A 27 6.56 -1.32 -3.62
N TRP A 28 7.60 -0.82 -2.97
CA TRP A 28 8.30 0.38 -3.41
C TRP A 28 9.78 0.07 -3.54
N HIS A 29 10.34 0.32 -4.72
CA HIS A 29 11.78 0.18 -4.94
C HIS A 29 12.42 1.57 -4.94
N PRO A 30 12.97 2.05 -3.80
CA PRO A 30 13.63 3.35 -3.76
C PRO A 30 14.90 3.27 -4.61
N LYS A 31 15.08 4.23 -5.53
CA LYS A 31 16.34 4.37 -6.30
C LYS A 31 17.11 5.58 -5.77
N GLY A 32 18.20 5.33 -5.04
CA GLY A 32 19.13 6.36 -4.55
C GLY A 32 18.92 6.80 -3.08
N PHE A 33 19.93 7.50 -2.54
CA PHE A 33 20.00 7.92 -1.13
C PHE A 33 18.89 8.91 -0.72
N LEU A 34 18.57 9.88 -1.59
CA LEU A 34 17.44 10.81 -1.39
C LEU A 34 16.08 10.07 -1.37
N GLY A 35 15.96 8.99 -2.16
CA GLY A 35 14.78 8.14 -2.16
C GLY A 35 14.60 7.38 -0.84
N LEU A 36 15.70 7.01 -0.17
CA LEU A 36 15.66 6.36 1.15
C LEU A 36 15.22 7.34 2.25
N LEU A 37 15.71 8.57 2.23
CA LEU A 37 15.31 9.60 3.21
C LEU A 37 13.82 9.96 3.07
N TYR A 38 13.35 10.12 1.83
CA TYR A 38 11.93 10.31 1.54
C TYR A 38 11.10 9.10 1.99
N TRP A 39 11.59 7.89 1.75
CA TRP A 39 10.93 6.66 2.17
C TRP A 39 10.75 6.62 3.69
N TRP A 40 11.79 6.90 4.47
CA TRP A 40 11.70 6.91 5.93
C TRP A 40 10.71 7.96 6.47
N ALA A 41 10.71 9.16 5.90
CA ALA A 41 9.76 10.21 6.31
C ALA A 41 8.30 9.85 5.97
N MET A 42 8.08 9.19 4.82
CA MET A 42 6.74 8.89 4.32
C MET A 42 6.23 7.49 4.68
N PHE A 43 7.07 6.59 5.19
CA PHE A 43 6.69 5.23 5.60
C PHE A 43 5.47 5.17 6.54
N PRO A 44 5.42 5.94 7.65
CA PRO A 44 4.24 5.92 8.53
C PRO A 44 2.99 6.49 7.84
N ALA A 45 3.14 7.49 6.96
CA ALA A 45 2.03 8.06 6.21
C ALA A 45 1.44 7.05 5.20
N HIS A 46 2.28 6.29 4.51
CA HIS A 46 1.82 5.25 3.58
C HIS A 46 1.03 4.16 4.33
N LEU A 47 1.55 3.67 5.45
CA LEU A 47 0.84 2.70 6.29
C LEU A 47 -0.54 3.21 6.74
N PHE A 48 -0.62 4.49 7.10
CA PHE A 48 -1.89 5.11 7.51
C PHE A 48 -2.90 5.19 6.36
N ILE A 49 -2.46 5.62 5.17
CA ILE A 49 -3.31 5.74 3.99
C ILE A 49 -3.81 4.36 3.54
N PHE A 50 -2.93 3.36 3.43
CA PHE A 50 -3.31 2.01 3.00
C PHE A 50 -4.26 1.35 4.01
N LYS A 51 -3.98 1.46 5.31
CA LYS A 51 -4.87 0.94 6.36
C LYS A 51 -6.24 1.65 6.35
N GLY A 52 -6.25 2.96 6.15
CA GLY A 52 -7.48 3.74 6.01
C GLY A 52 -8.31 3.31 4.80
N MET A 53 -7.66 3.09 3.66
CA MET A 53 -8.29 2.63 2.43
C MET A 53 -8.91 1.25 2.58
N VAL A 54 -8.17 0.27 3.10
CA VAL A 54 -8.68 -1.09 3.36
C VAL A 54 -9.87 -1.05 4.32
N ARG A 55 -9.76 -0.29 5.41
CA ARG A 55 -10.87 -0.14 6.38
C ARG A 55 -12.11 0.50 5.78
N ALA A 56 -11.95 1.48 4.90
CA ALA A 56 -13.06 2.11 4.20
C ALA A 56 -13.73 1.17 3.20
N ILE A 57 -12.95 0.34 2.52
CA ILE A 57 -13.46 -0.72 1.62
C ILE A 57 -14.25 -1.75 2.43
N CYS A 58 -13.69 -2.31 3.50
CA CYS A 58 -14.39 -3.27 4.36
C CYS A 58 -15.65 -2.70 5.01
N LYS A 59 -15.72 -1.38 5.26
CA LYS A 59 -16.93 -0.74 5.81
C LYS A 59 -18.03 -0.53 4.76
N LYS A 60 -17.68 -0.47 3.47
CA LYS A 60 -18.61 -0.24 2.36
C LYS A 60 -19.04 -1.51 1.64
N ALA A 61 -18.28 -2.60 1.79
CA ALA A 61 -18.64 -3.93 1.32
C ALA A 61 -19.71 -4.56 2.22
#